data_AF-A0A6P9DM40-F1
#
_entry.id   AF-A0A6P9DM40-F1
#
_cell.length_a   1.000
_cell.length_b   1.000
_cell.length_c   1.000
_cell.angle_alpha   90.00
_cell.angle_beta   90.00
_cell.angle_gamma   90.00
#
_symmetry.space_group_name_H-M   'P 1'
#
loop_
_entity.id
_entity.type
_entity.pdbx_description
1 polymer ?
#
loop_
_entity_poly.entity_id
_entity_poly.type
_entity_poly.pdbx_seq_one_letter_code
_entity_poly.pdbx_strand_id
1 'polypeptide(L)'
;MKPTEEPPAYTQIAKEHALAQAELLKRQEELERKAAELDRREREMQSLNQQGGRKNNWPPLPGNFPVGPCFYQDFSVDIPVEFQKTVKIMYYLWMFHAVTLFLNIFGCLAWFCLQPRRGVDFGLSILWFLLFTPCSFVCWYRPLYGAFRSDSSFRFFVFFFVYICQFAVHVLQAVGFQGWGNCGWISSLTGLNQSIPVGIMMIVIAALFTASAVISLIMFKKVHGLYRTTGASFEKAQQEFATGVMSNKTVQTAAANAASTAATSAAQNAFKGNQI
;
A
#
# COMPACT_ATOMS: atom_id res chain seq x y z
N MET A 1 -6.45 -28.49 85.39
CA MET A 1 -6.12 -27.68 84.20
C MET A 1 -5.57 -28.64 83.16
N LYS A 2 -6.22 -28.79 81.99
CA LYS A 2 -5.69 -29.62 80.90
C LYS A 2 -4.54 -28.87 80.23
N PRO A 3 -3.38 -29.50 79.93
CA PRO A 3 -2.32 -28.84 79.19
C PRO A 3 -2.73 -28.71 77.73
N THR A 4 -2.68 -27.49 77.20
CA THR A 4 -2.85 -27.23 75.76
C THR A 4 -1.54 -27.63 75.08
N GLU A 5 -1.59 -28.66 74.25
CA GLU A 5 -0.46 -29.13 73.45
C GLU A 5 -0.31 -28.24 72.20
N GLU A 6 0.81 -27.53 72.08
CA GLU A 6 1.15 -26.76 70.88
C GLU A 6 1.70 -27.70 69.79
N PRO A 7 1.23 -27.61 68.53
CA PRO A 7 1.63 -28.53 67.48
C PRO A 7 3.10 -28.35 67.06
N PRO A 8 3.83 -29.44 66.72
CA PRO A 8 5.27 -29.40 66.43
C PRO A 8 5.61 -28.67 65.12
N ALA A 9 6.71 -27.90 65.13
CA ALA A 9 7.15 -27.00 64.06
C ALA A 9 7.30 -27.67 62.66
N TYR A 10 7.63 -28.96 62.59
CA TYR A 10 7.73 -29.71 61.33
C TYR A 10 6.39 -29.80 60.59
N THR A 11 5.27 -29.89 61.32
CA THR A 11 3.93 -29.96 60.74
C THR A 11 3.48 -28.63 60.15
N GLN A 12 4.00 -27.51 60.66
CA GLN A 12 3.77 -26.18 60.09
C GLN A 12 4.49 -26.01 58.74
N ILE A 13 5.76 -26.40 58.65
CA ILE A 13 6.56 -26.29 57.42
C ILE A 13 5.98 -27.15 56.28
N ALA A 14 5.54 -28.38 56.59
CA ALA A 14 4.89 -29.24 55.59
C ALA A 14 3.56 -28.67 55.08
N LYS A 15 2.78 -28.04 55.96
CA LYS A 15 1.55 -27.32 55.59
C LYS A 15 1.84 -26.12 54.71
N GLU A 16 2.90 -25.36 55.02
CA GLU A 16 3.33 -24.19 54.26
C GLU A 16 3.76 -24.57 52.84
N HIS A 17 4.52 -25.66 52.70
CA HIS A 17 4.91 -26.23 51.40
C HIS A 17 3.71 -26.72 50.59
N ALA A 18 2.74 -27.39 51.23
CA ALA A 18 1.52 -27.85 50.57
C ALA A 18 0.63 -26.67 50.11
N LEU A 19 0.57 -25.59 50.91
CA LEU A 19 -0.13 -24.36 50.55
C LEU A 19 0.56 -23.64 49.38
N ALA A 20 1.89 -23.57 49.36
CA ALA A 20 2.65 -22.99 48.27
C ALA A 20 2.49 -23.78 46.96
N GLN A 21 2.47 -25.12 47.01
CA GLN A 21 2.17 -25.96 45.84
C GLN A 21 0.75 -25.75 45.33
N ALA A 22 -0.23 -25.62 46.23
CA ALA A 22 -1.61 -25.33 45.85
C ALA A 22 -1.78 -23.92 45.22
N GLU A 23 -1.03 -22.93 45.70
CA GLU A 23 -1.04 -21.56 45.12
C GLU A 23 -0.42 -21.54 43.72
N LEU A 24 0.68 -22.26 43.50
CA LEU A 24 1.33 -22.37 42.19
C LEU A 24 0.42 -23.05 41.17
N LEU A 25 -0.26 -24.14 41.57
CA LEU A 25 -1.25 -24.82 40.71
C LEU A 25 -2.40 -23.88 40.32
N LYS A 26 -2.91 -23.08 41.26
CA LYS A 26 -3.92 -22.04 40.96
C LYS A 26 -3.43 -20.99 39.97
N ARG A 27 -2.19 -20.51 40.10
CA ARG A 27 -1.61 -19.55 39.15
C ARG A 27 -1.42 -20.15 37.77
N GLN A 28 -1.01 -21.42 37.67
CA GLN A 28 -0.86 -22.13 36.40
C GLN A 28 -2.21 -22.20 35.67
N GLU A 29 -3.27 -22.59 36.39
CA GLU A 29 -4.63 -22.66 35.84
C GLU A 29 -5.15 -21.26 35.41
N GLU A 30 -4.84 -20.22 36.18
CA GLU A 30 -5.22 -18.84 35.82
C GLU A 30 -4.47 -18.33 34.58
N LEU A 31 -3.20 -18.69 34.43
CA LEU A 31 -2.38 -18.35 33.26
C LEU A 31 -2.88 -19.08 32.01
N GLU A 32 -3.20 -20.37 32.11
CA GLU A 32 -3.77 -21.14 31.00
C GLU A 32 -5.13 -20.58 30.57
N ARG A 33 -5.96 -20.18 31.52
CA ARG A 33 -7.25 -19.53 31.23
C ARG A 33 -7.07 -18.20 30.50
N LYS A 34 -6.11 -17.37 30.92
CA LYS A 34 -5.77 -16.10 30.24
C LYS A 34 -5.17 -16.34 28.86
N ALA A 35 -4.32 -17.36 28.70
CA ALA A 35 -3.73 -17.72 27.42
C ALA A 35 -4.80 -18.20 26.42
N ALA A 36 -5.74 -19.04 26.87
CA ALA A 36 -6.85 -19.49 26.03
C ALA A 36 -7.80 -18.34 25.65
N GLU A 37 -8.03 -17.38 26.55
CA GLU A 37 -8.84 -16.20 26.25
C GLU A 37 -8.13 -15.23 25.28
N LEU A 38 -6.81 -15.08 25.40
CA LEU A 38 -5.99 -14.34 24.45
C LEU A 38 -6.02 -14.98 23.07
N ASP A 39 -5.82 -16.29 22.97
CA ASP A 39 -5.85 -17.03 21.71
C ASP A 39 -7.25 -16.99 21.07
N ARG A 40 -8.34 -17.06 21.86
CA ARG A 40 -9.70 -16.84 21.34
C ARG A 40 -9.88 -15.43 20.80
N ARG A 41 -9.43 -14.40 21.54
CA ARG A 41 -9.47 -13.01 21.05
C ARG A 41 -8.60 -12.80 19.82
N GLU A 42 -7.46 -13.46 19.73
CA GLU A 42 -6.57 -13.37 18.58
C GLU A 42 -7.20 -14.02 17.35
N ARG A 43 -7.86 -15.18 17.51
CA ARG A 43 -8.64 -15.82 16.45
C ARG A 43 -9.87 -15.00 16.05
N GLU A 44 -10.56 -14.39 17.00
CA GLU A 44 -11.66 -13.45 16.71
C GLU A 44 -11.13 -12.21 15.97
N MET A 45 -9.98 -11.66 16.36
CA MET A 45 -9.35 -10.53 15.68
C MET A 45 -8.86 -10.91 14.27
N GLN A 46 -8.30 -12.12 14.10
CA GLN A 46 -7.92 -12.68 12.81
C GLN A 46 -9.14 -12.99 11.93
N SER A 47 -10.23 -13.50 12.50
CA SER A 47 -11.45 -13.80 11.76
C SER A 47 -12.19 -12.53 11.35
N LEU A 48 -12.23 -11.48 12.19
CA LEU A 48 -12.68 -10.13 11.82
C LEU A 48 -11.82 -9.54 10.70
N ASN A 49 -10.49 -9.74 10.75
CA ASN A 49 -9.58 -9.31 9.69
C ASN A 49 -9.78 -10.10 8.38
N GLN A 50 -10.28 -11.34 8.43
CA GLN A 50 -10.58 -12.19 7.26
C GLN A 50 -12.01 -12.05 6.73
N GLN A 51 -13.03 -11.81 7.56
CA GLN A 51 -14.45 -11.94 7.21
C GLN A 51 -15.20 -10.60 7.05
N GLY A 52 -14.67 -9.47 7.53
CA GLY A 52 -15.35 -8.19 7.45
C GLY A 52 -14.37 -7.02 7.51
N GLY A 53 -13.80 -6.69 6.35
CA GLY A 53 -12.75 -5.68 6.20
C GLY A 53 -13.01 -4.41 7.01
N ARG A 54 -11.97 -3.96 7.72
CA ARG A 54 -11.95 -2.71 8.50
C ARG A 54 -12.69 -1.59 7.75
N LYS A 55 -13.56 -0.86 8.47
CA LYS A 55 -14.40 0.21 7.89
C LYS A 55 -13.53 1.16 7.07
N ASN A 56 -13.91 1.40 5.81
CA ASN A 56 -13.20 2.33 4.96
C ASN A 56 -13.09 3.70 5.64
N ASN A 57 -11.87 4.23 5.71
CA ASN A 57 -11.54 5.47 6.42
C ASN A 57 -11.00 6.57 5.48
N TRP A 58 -10.84 6.25 4.18
CA TRP A 58 -10.22 7.15 3.22
C TRP A 58 -10.99 7.22 1.90
N PRO A 59 -11.14 8.41 1.29
CA PRO A 59 -10.74 9.72 1.81
C PRO A 59 -11.65 10.17 2.97
N PRO A 60 -11.09 10.83 4.02
CA PRO A 60 -11.84 11.35 5.15
C PRO A 60 -12.55 12.62 4.70
N LEU A 61 -13.57 12.44 3.88
CA LEU A 61 -14.39 13.53 3.37
C LEU A 61 -15.61 13.70 4.27
N PRO A 62 -16.06 14.94 4.50
CA PRO A 62 -17.33 15.20 5.17
C PRO A 62 -18.44 14.43 4.44
N GLY A 63 -19.46 13.96 5.16
CA GLY A 63 -20.55 13.13 4.60
C GLY A 63 -21.34 13.77 3.44
N ASN A 64 -21.11 15.05 3.15
CA ASN A 64 -21.71 15.82 2.06
C ASN A 64 -20.90 15.78 0.75
N PHE A 65 -19.73 15.13 0.72
CA PHE A 65 -18.93 14.99 -0.50
C PHE A 65 -19.36 13.73 -1.29
N PRO A 66 -19.51 13.79 -2.63
CA PRO A 66 -20.00 12.67 -3.44
C PRO A 66 -19.06 11.44 -3.47
N VAL A 67 -17.86 11.55 -2.91
CA VAL A 67 -16.88 10.47 -2.83
C VAL A 67 -16.79 10.03 -1.37
N GLY A 68 -17.52 8.98 -0.99
CA GLY A 68 -17.45 8.42 0.36
C GLY A 68 -16.12 7.71 0.65
N PRO A 69 -15.84 7.32 1.90
CA PRO A 69 -14.68 6.51 2.23
C PRO A 69 -14.68 5.18 1.43
N CYS A 70 -13.80 5.07 0.45
CA CYS A 70 -13.71 3.92 -0.45
C CYS A 70 -12.70 2.87 0.01
N PHE A 71 -11.78 3.20 0.91
CA PHE A 71 -10.79 2.24 1.39
C PHE A 71 -10.38 2.43 2.84
N TYR A 72 -10.02 1.34 3.49
CA TYR A 72 -9.30 1.37 4.76
C TYR A 72 -7.81 1.56 4.51
N GLN A 73 -7.22 2.52 5.23
CA GLN A 73 -5.79 2.75 5.24
C GLN A 73 -5.38 3.18 6.64
N ASP A 74 -4.50 2.40 7.26
CA ASP A 74 -3.92 2.71 8.56
C ASP A 74 -2.44 2.37 8.56
N PHE A 75 -1.62 3.42 8.48
CA PHE A 75 -0.16 3.28 8.47
C PHE A 75 0.40 2.71 9.77
N SER A 76 -0.28 2.92 10.90
CA SER A 76 0.23 2.49 12.22
C SER A 76 0.06 1.00 12.45
N VAL A 77 -0.98 0.42 11.85
CA VAL A 77 -1.33 -0.98 12.04
C VAL A 77 -0.86 -1.86 10.87
N ASP A 78 -0.81 -1.33 9.65
CA ASP A 78 -0.48 -2.13 8.47
C ASP A 78 1.01 -2.13 8.08
N ILE A 79 1.80 -1.15 8.54
CA ILE A 79 3.20 -0.97 8.11
C ILE A 79 4.13 -1.03 9.33
N PRO A 80 5.23 -1.83 9.28
CA PRO A 80 6.24 -1.86 10.34
C PRO A 80 6.80 -0.46 10.63
N VAL A 81 7.06 -0.16 11.92
CA VAL A 81 7.39 1.18 12.43
C VAL A 81 8.57 1.81 11.69
N GLU A 82 9.53 0.99 11.26
CA GLU A 82 10.73 1.36 10.52
C GLU A 82 10.40 2.00 9.16
N PHE A 83 9.33 1.54 8.49
CA PHE A 83 8.96 1.96 7.14
C PHE A 83 7.83 2.99 7.11
N GLN A 84 7.09 3.17 8.21
CA GLN A 84 5.92 4.06 8.28
C GLN A 84 6.21 5.47 7.78
N LYS A 85 7.33 6.07 8.18
CA LYS A 85 7.70 7.43 7.77
C LYS A 85 7.85 7.53 6.25
N THR A 86 8.50 6.54 5.63
CA THR A 86 8.72 6.51 4.18
C THR A 86 7.40 6.37 3.43
N VAL A 87 6.53 5.43 3.83
CA VAL A 87 5.24 5.20 3.18
C VAL A 87 4.30 6.41 3.34
N LYS A 88 4.33 7.08 4.51
CA LYS A 88 3.60 8.34 4.73
C LYS A 88 4.10 9.47 3.83
N ILE A 89 5.41 9.65 3.69
CA ILE A 89 5.95 10.69 2.80
C ILE A 89 5.57 10.39 1.34
N MET A 90 5.62 9.13 0.90
CA MET A 90 5.18 8.74 -0.45
C MET A 90 3.69 9.01 -0.68
N TYR A 91 2.88 8.82 0.35
CA TYR A 91 1.47 9.18 0.31
C TYR A 91 1.25 10.70 0.15
N TYR A 92 1.94 11.52 0.95
CA TYR A 92 1.86 12.97 0.83
C TYR A 92 2.44 13.48 -0.50
N LEU A 93 3.45 12.81 -1.06
CA LEU A 93 3.95 13.11 -2.41
C LEU A 93 2.88 12.87 -3.48
N TRP A 94 2.13 11.77 -3.39
CA TRP A 94 0.99 11.52 -4.28
C TRP A 94 -0.09 12.62 -4.15
N MET A 95 -0.45 13.00 -2.91
CA MET A 95 -1.39 14.10 -2.68
C MET A 95 -0.88 15.43 -3.25
N PHE A 96 0.39 15.74 -3.00
CA PHE A 96 1.03 16.96 -3.49
C PHE A 96 1.02 17.02 -5.01
N HIS A 97 1.28 15.90 -5.69
CA HIS A 97 1.17 15.77 -7.13
C HIS A 97 -0.27 16.02 -7.63
N ALA A 98 -1.28 15.42 -6.98
CA ALA A 98 -2.69 15.62 -7.32
C ALA A 98 -3.12 17.09 -7.15
N VAL A 99 -2.70 17.74 -6.06
CA VAL A 99 -2.95 19.17 -5.82
C VAL A 99 -2.25 20.03 -6.88
N THR A 100 -1.01 19.68 -7.25
CA THR A 100 -0.27 20.42 -8.30
C THR A 100 -0.97 20.30 -9.65
N LEU A 101 -1.45 19.11 -10.02
CA LEU A 101 -2.27 18.91 -11.22
C LEU A 101 -3.59 19.71 -11.18
N PHE A 102 -4.23 19.79 -10.02
CA PHE A 102 -5.42 20.61 -9.84
C PHE A 102 -5.13 22.11 -10.02
N LEU A 103 -4.05 22.62 -9.41
CA LEU A 103 -3.61 24.01 -9.59
C LEU A 103 -3.22 24.29 -11.04
N ASN A 104 -2.64 23.31 -11.73
CA ASN A 104 -2.29 23.40 -13.15
C ASN A 104 -3.52 23.67 -14.05
N ILE A 105 -4.71 23.18 -13.68
CA ILE A 105 -5.95 23.50 -14.40
C ILE A 105 -6.20 25.01 -14.39
N PHE A 106 -6.05 25.67 -13.25
CA PHE A 106 -6.20 27.12 -13.14
C PHE A 106 -5.10 27.88 -13.89
N GLY A 107 -3.87 27.36 -13.86
CA GLY A 107 -2.76 27.86 -14.68
C GLY A 107 -3.10 27.87 -16.16
N CYS A 108 -3.52 26.72 -16.69
CA CYS A 108 -3.89 26.57 -18.10
C CYS A 108 -5.18 27.32 -18.45
N LEU A 109 -6.13 27.46 -17.52
CA LEU A 109 -7.34 28.26 -17.71
C LEU A 109 -7.02 29.74 -17.88
N ALA A 110 -6.20 30.31 -16.99
CA ALA A 110 -5.80 31.72 -17.11
C ALA A 110 -5.01 31.97 -18.40
N TRP A 111 -4.17 31.01 -18.79
CA TRP A 111 -3.43 31.05 -20.05
C TRP A 111 -4.37 31.05 -21.27
N PHE A 112 -5.41 30.22 -21.24
CA PHE A 112 -6.45 30.18 -22.27
C PHE A 112 -7.29 31.46 -22.33
N CYS A 113 -7.58 32.09 -21.18
CA CYS A 113 -8.29 33.38 -21.14
C CYS A 113 -7.50 34.52 -21.82
N LEU A 114 -6.17 34.45 -21.84
CA LEU A 114 -5.33 35.42 -22.56
C LEU A 114 -5.17 35.07 -24.03
N GLN A 115 -5.03 33.78 -24.36
CA GLN A 115 -4.86 33.28 -25.71
C GLN A 115 -5.89 32.19 -26.01
N PRO A 116 -6.99 32.49 -26.73
CA PRO A 116 -7.99 31.48 -27.07
C PRO A 116 -7.43 30.28 -27.86
N ARG A 117 -6.31 30.44 -28.58
CA ARG A 117 -5.61 29.34 -29.27
C ARG A 117 -5.06 28.27 -28.31
N ARG A 118 -4.92 28.58 -27.01
CA ARG A 118 -4.37 27.69 -25.98
C ARG A 118 -5.43 26.79 -25.31
N GLY A 119 -6.63 26.70 -25.87
CA GLY A 119 -7.71 25.84 -25.32
C GLY A 119 -7.32 24.36 -25.20
N VAL A 120 -6.41 23.89 -26.07
CA VAL A 120 -5.84 22.53 -25.99
C VAL A 120 -5.09 22.31 -24.68
N ASP A 121 -4.29 23.28 -24.24
CA ASP A 121 -3.54 23.18 -22.98
C ASP A 121 -4.50 23.07 -21.78
N PHE A 122 -5.60 23.84 -21.79
CA PHE A 122 -6.63 23.76 -20.76
C PHE A 122 -7.36 22.40 -20.77
N GLY A 123 -7.82 21.92 -21.92
CA GLY A 123 -8.47 20.60 -22.02
C GLY A 123 -7.56 19.45 -21.57
N LEU A 124 -6.29 19.48 -21.98
CA LEU A 124 -5.30 18.49 -21.57
C LEU A 124 -5.01 18.56 -20.07
N SER A 125 -4.97 19.74 -19.46
CA SER A 125 -4.75 19.87 -18.00
C SER A 125 -5.84 19.15 -17.19
N ILE A 126 -7.10 19.22 -17.63
CA ILE A 126 -8.23 18.52 -17.02
C ILE A 126 -8.09 17.01 -17.25
N LEU A 127 -7.81 16.59 -18.49
CA LEU A 127 -7.60 15.19 -18.83
C LEU A 127 -6.49 14.56 -17.98
N TRP A 128 -5.34 15.24 -17.85
CA TRP A 128 -4.22 14.76 -17.05
C TRP A 128 -4.55 14.70 -15.56
N PHE A 129 -5.27 15.68 -15.02
CA PHE A 129 -5.73 15.61 -13.64
C PHE A 129 -6.63 14.39 -13.40
N LEU A 130 -7.61 14.15 -14.28
CA LEU A 130 -8.56 13.04 -14.17
C LEU A 130 -7.93 11.67 -14.42
N LEU A 131 -6.94 11.58 -15.31
CA LEU A 131 -6.28 10.33 -15.66
C LEU A 131 -5.13 10.01 -14.69
N PHE A 132 -4.20 10.94 -14.50
CA PHE A 132 -2.99 10.68 -13.73
C PHE A 132 -3.25 10.59 -12.23
N THR A 133 -4.23 11.29 -11.66
CA THR A 133 -4.54 11.18 -10.22
C THR A 133 -4.94 9.75 -9.80
N PRO A 134 -5.96 9.11 -10.39
CA PRO A 134 -6.31 7.73 -10.05
C PRO A 134 -5.29 6.71 -10.57
N CYS A 135 -4.71 6.92 -11.76
CA CYS A 135 -3.71 6.01 -12.31
C CYS A 135 -2.45 5.96 -11.42
N SER A 136 -1.93 7.11 -11.00
CA SER A 136 -0.76 7.19 -10.10
C SER A 136 -1.03 6.52 -8.75
N PHE A 137 -2.24 6.67 -8.21
CA PHE A 137 -2.65 6.00 -6.97
C PHE A 137 -2.61 4.48 -7.10
N VAL A 138 -3.21 3.94 -8.17
CA VAL A 138 -3.33 2.49 -8.39
C VAL A 138 -2.03 1.88 -8.85
N CYS A 139 -1.28 2.55 -9.72
CA CYS A 139 -0.17 1.95 -10.45
C CYS A 139 1.16 2.04 -9.69
N TRP A 140 1.36 3.00 -8.78
CA TRP A 140 2.59 3.05 -7.99
C TRP A 140 2.38 3.16 -6.49
N TYR A 141 1.42 3.96 -6.02
CA TYR A 141 1.24 4.12 -4.57
C TYR A 141 0.69 2.85 -3.91
N ARG A 142 -0.31 2.22 -4.53
CA ARG A 142 -0.88 0.95 -4.05
C ARG A 142 0.13 -0.19 -4.04
N PRO A 143 0.90 -0.46 -5.12
CA PRO A 143 1.99 -1.42 -5.10
C PRO A 143 3.00 -1.15 -4.00
N LEU A 144 3.41 0.11 -3.81
CA LEU A 144 4.33 0.49 -2.73
C LEU A 144 3.77 0.17 -1.34
N TYR A 145 2.53 0.59 -1.06
CA TYR A 145 1.87 0.31 0.22
C TYR A 145 1.78 -1.19 0.46
N GLY A 146 1.36 -1.94 -0.56
CA GLY A 146 1.29 -3.39 -0.52
C GLY A 146 2.64 -4.07 -0.35
N ALA A 147 3.71 -3.50 -0.92
CA ALA A 147 5.08 -4.03 -0.81
C ALA A 147 5.58 -3.94 0.63
N PHE A 148 5.44 -2.78 1.27
CA PHE A 148 5.85 -2.58 2.67
C PHE A 148 4.95 -3.27 3.68
N ARG A 149 3.65 -3.47 3.37
CA ARG A 149 2.72 -4.19 4.25
C ARG A 149 3.03 -5.69 4.33
N SER A 150 3.35 -6.32 3.20
CA SER A 150 3.51 -7.78 3.12
C SER A 150 4.94 -8.22 2.81
N ASP A 151 5.92 -7.31 2.89
CA ASP A 151 7.32 -7.52 2.48
C ASP A 151 7.47 -8.24 1.13
N SER A 152 6.61 -7.90 0.16
CA SER A 152 6.54 -8.61 -1.13
C SER A 152 7.52 -8.03 -2.14
N SER A 153 8.48 -8.85 -2.56
CA SER A 153 9.51 -8.50 -3.54
C SER A 153 8.90 -8.24 -4.93
N PHE A 154 7.85 -8.99 -5.31
CA PHE A 154 7.15 -8.77 -6.58
C PHE A 154 6.48 -7.39 -6.64
N ARG A 155 5.84 -6.95 -5.55
CA ARG A 155 5.20 -5.62 -5.48
C ARG A 155 6.23 -4.50 -5.51
N PHE A 156 7.40 -4.69 -4.91
CA PHE A 156 8.53 -3.76 -5.05
C PHE A 156 8.98 -3.63 -6.51
N PHE A 157 9.10 -4.74 -7.24
CA PHE A 157 9.49 -4.70 -8.66
C PHE A 157 8.50 -3.92 -9.53
N VAL A 158 7.19 -4.20 -9.39
CA VAL A 158 6.13 -3.47 -10.10
C VAL A 158 6.18 -1.98 -9.74
N PHE A 159 6.35 -1.65 -8.46
CA PHE A 159 6.52 -0.27 -8.02
C PHE A 159 7.69 0.41 -8.73
N PHE A 160 8.90 -0.16 -8.71
CA PHE A 160 10.07 0.50 -9.31
C PHE A 160 9.91 0.71 -10.82
N PHE A 161 9.39 -0.29 -11.53
CA PHE A 161 9.15 -0.19 -12.98
C PHE A 161 8.19 0.97 -13.31
N VAL A 162 7.02 1.00 -12.66
CA VAL A 162 6.03 2.06 -12.91
C VAL A 162 6.53 3.42 -12.43
N TYR A 163 7.24 3.47 -11.30
CA TYR A 163 7.68 4.72 -10.71
C TYR A 163 8.77 5.42 -11.51
N ILE A 164 9.60 4.69 -12.28
CA ILE A 164 10.53 5.29 -13.24
C ILE A 164 9.77 6.06 -14.33
N CYS A 165 8.70 5.47 -14.88
CA CYS A 165 7.84 6.15 -15.85
C CYS A 165 7.16 7.38 -15.22
N GLN A 166 6.65 7.25 -13.99
CA GLN A 166 6.07 8.37 -13.24
C GLN A 166 7.09 9.50 -13.01
N PHE A 167 8.34 9.16 -12.68
CA PHE A 167 9.40 10.15 -12.51
C PHE A 167 9.69 10.90 -13.82
N ALA A 168 9.72 10.19 -14.95
CA ALA A 168 9.83 10.83 -16.27
C ALA A 168 8.66 11.81 -16.52
N VAL A 169 7.43 11.43 -16.18
CA VAL A 169 6.26 12.32 -16.27
C VAL A 169 6.44 13.58 -15.42
N HIS A 170 6.94 13.49 -14.18
CA HIS A 170 7.21 14.67 -13.35
C HIS A 170 8.24 15.61 -13.99
N VAL A 171 9.29 15.07 -14.61
CA VAL A 171 10.29 15.88 -15.33
C VAL A 171 9.65 16.57 -16.54
N LEU A 172 8.86 15.85 -17.34
CA LEU A 172 8.16 16.42 -18.51
C LEU A 172 7.18 17.53 -18.10
N GLN A 173 6.47 17.35 -16.99
CA GLN A 173 5.57 18.37 -16.44
C GLN A 173 6.32 19.61 -15.93
N ALA A 174 7.46 19.42 -15.28
CA ALA A 174 8.31 20.52 -14.83
C ALA A 174 8.89 21.32 -16.02
N VAL A 175 9.28 20.64 -17.10
CA VAL A 175 9.72 21.30 -18.34
C VAL A 175 8.58 22.08 -18.98
N GLY A 176 7.39 21.48 -19.09
CA GLY A 176 6.20 22.13 -19.61
C GLY A 176 6.26 22.40 -21.10
N PHE A 177 6.35 21.34 -21.91
CA PHE A 177 6.26 21.48 -23.37
C PHE A 177 4.95 22.13 -23.79
N GLN A 178 5.03 23.02 -24.78
CA GLN A 178 3.85 23.72 -25.30
C GLN A 178 2.89 22.72 -25.95
N GLY A 179 1.58 22.87 -25.69
CA GLY A 179 0.57 21.94 -26.21
C GLY A 179 0.43 20.64 -25.42
N TRP A 180 1.17 20.47 -24.31
CA TRP A 180 1.05 19.31 -23.43
C TRP A 180 0.08 19.56 -22.26
N GLY A 181 -0.44 20.78 -22.07
CA GLY A 181 -1.34 21.09 -20.96
C GLY A 181 -0.68 21.14 -19.58
N ASN A 182 0.62 21.47 -19.51
CA ASN A 182 1.34 21.67 -18.26
C ASN A 182 1.98 23.07 -18.22
N CYS A 183 1.78 23.78 -17.11
CA CYS A 183 2.42 25.05 -16.78
C CYS A 183 3.82 24.83 -16.21
N GLY A 184 4.69 24.15 -16.95
CA GLY A 184 6.11 24.03 -16.59
C GLY A 184 6.92 25.27 -16.97
N TRP A 185 8.23 25.20 -16.79
CA TRP A 185 9.14 26.35 -16.96
C TRP A 185 9.03 27.01 -18.33
N ILE A 186 9.01 26.24 -19.43
CA ILE A 186 8.92 26.79 -20.79
C ILE A 186 7.61 27.57 -21.00
N SER A 187 6.48 26.96 -20.64
CA SER A 187 5.15 27.60 -20.70
C SER A 187 5.08 28.85 -19.82
N SER A 188 5.61 28.79 -18.60
CA SER A 188 5.56 29.90 -17.64
C SER A 188 6.38 31.12 -18.06
N LEU A 189 7.57 30.90 -18.62
CA LEU A 189 8.43 31.97 -19.16
C LEU A 189 7.81 32.59 -20.42
N THR A 190 7.17 31.77 -21.26
CA THR A 190 6.36 32.28 -22.37
C THR A 190 5.22 33.16 -21.84
N GLY A 191 4.70 32.85 -20.65
CA GLY A 191 3.63 33.60 -20.01
C GLY A 191 3.97 34.94 -19.43
N LEU A 192 5.17 35.10 -18.90
CA LEU A 192 5.64 36.41 -18.47
C LEU A 192 5.66 37.43 -19.62
N ASN A 193 5.97 36.99 -20.84
CA ASN A 193 6.00 37.88 -22.03
C ASN A 193 4.61 38.34 -22.50
N GLN A 194 3.54 37.73 -21.97
CA GLN A 194 2.17 38.02 -22.36
C GLN A 194 1.41 38.76 -21.27
N SER A 195 1.52 38.28 -20.04
CA SER A 195 0.90 38.89 -18.87
C SER A 195 1.66 38.49 -17.63
N ILE A 196 2.24 39.48 -16.94
CA ILE A 196 3.05 39.27 -15.75
C ILE A 196 2.27 38.47 -14.67
N PRO A 197 1.00 38.81 -14.32
CA PRO A 197 0.25 38.05 -13.33
C PRO A 197 0.08 36.57 -13.68
N VAL A 198 -0.26 36.25 -14.94
CA VAL A 198 -0.46 34.85 -15.36
C VAL A 198 0.86 34.11 -15.42
N GLY A 199 1.93 34.75 -15.91
CA GLY A 199 3.28 34.17 -15.89
C GLY A 199 3.77 33.85 -14.48
N ILE A 200 3.55 34.73 -13.49
CA ILE A 200 3.89 34.46 -12.08
C ILE A 200 3.13 33.25 -11.55
N MET A 201 1.83 33.16 -11.79
CA MET A 201 1.02 32.01 -11.37
C MET A 201 1.54 30.70 -11.99
N MET A 202 1.89 30.72 -13.28
CA MET A 202 2.46 29.57 -13.97
C MET A 202 3.86 29.21 -13.43
N ILE A 203 4.68 30.18 -13.02
CA ILE A 203 5.98 29.93 -12.38
C ILE A 203 5.80 29.20 -11.04
N VAL A 204 4.81 29.60 -10.24
CA VAL A 204 4.49 28.90 -8.99
C VAL A 204 4.16 27.44 -9.27
N ILE A 205 3.34 27.17 -10.30
CA ILE A 205 3.00 25.79 -10.71
C ILE A 205 4.23 25.03 -11.22
N ALA A 206 5.10 25.66 -12.03
CA ALA A 206 6.35 25.06 -12.50
C ALA A 206 7.29 24.70 -11.34
N ALA A 207 7.36 25.55 -10.31
CA ALA A 207 8.12 25.28 -9.09
C ALA A 207 7.54 24.08 -8.31
N LEU A 208 6.21 23.95 -8.21
CA LEU A 208 5.55 22.80 -7.59
C LEU A 208 5.82 21.48 -8.35
N PHE A 209 5.78 21.50 -9.69
CA PHE A 209 6.17 20.34 -10.50
C PHE A 209 7.65 19.98 -10.31
N THR A 210 8.52 20.98 -10.23
CA THR A 210 9.95 20.78 -9.96
C THR A 210 10.17 20.16 -8.58
N ALA A 211 9.49 20.69 -7.55
CA ALA A 211 9.51 20.12 -6.20
C ALA A 211 9.01 18.66 -6.20
N SER A 212 7.94 18.36 -6.95
CA SER A 212 7.43 16.99 -7.11
C SER A 212 8.51 16.07 -7.70
N ALA A 213 9.22 16.49 -8.74
CA ALA A 213 10.31 15.72 -9.35
C ALA A 213 11.47 15.49 -8.37
N VAL A 214 11.91 16.54 -7.66
CA VAL A 214 13.02 16.45 -6.69
C VAL A 214 12.67 15.52 -5.53
N ILE A 215 11.49 15.68 -4.91
CA ILE A 215 11.04 14.82 -3.82
C ILE A 215 10.89 13.38 -4.32
N SER A 216 10.36 13.18 -5.53
CA SER A 216 10.26 11.84 -6.14
C SER A 216 11.62 11.16 -6.30
N LEU A 217 12.65 11.88 -6.74
CA LEU A 217 14.00 11.33 -6.87
C LEU A 217 14.59 10.93 -5.51
N ILE A 218 14.46 11.80 -4.51
CA ILE A 218 14.92 11.54 -3.13
C ILE A 218 14.23 10.29 -2.58
N MET A 219 12.91 10.21 -2.75
CA MET A 219 12.13 9.09 -2.24
C MET A 219 12.38 7.80 -3.01
N PHE A 220 12.61 7.86 -4.33
CA PHE A 220 13.04 6.71 -5.12
C PHE A 220 14.34 6.12 -4.57
N LYS A 221 15.36 6.96 -4.34
CA LYS A 221 16.64 6.53 -3.74
C LYS A 221 16.44 5.93 -2.35
N LYS A 222 15.58 6.54 -1.53
CA LYS A 222 15.26 6.06 -0.17
C LYS A 222 14.57 4.69 -0.20
N VAL A 223 13.54 4.52 -1.02
CA VAL A 223 12.81 3.25 -1.14
C VAL A 223 13.70 2.15 -1.72
N HIS A 224 14.52 2.48 -2.72
CA HIS A 224 15.52 1.56 -3.25
C HIS A 224 16.57 1.14 -2.20
N GLY A 225 17.00 2.08 -1.35
CA GLY A 225 17.85 1.77 -0.20
C GLY A 225 17.18 0.80 0.78
N LEU A 226 15.92 1.06 1.14
CA LEU A 226 15.15 0.18 2.03
C LEU A 226 14.94 -1.21 1.43
N TYR A 227 14.63 -1.29 0.14
CA TYR A 227 14.52 -2.54 -0.62
C TYR A 227 15.80 -3.40 -0.53
N ARG A 228 16.98 -2.78 -0.59
CA ARG A 228 18.25 -3.49 -0.41
C ARG A 228 18.48 -3.98 1.01
N THR A 229 17.87 -3.34 2.01
CA THR A 229 17.99 -3.76 3.42
C THR A 229 16.99 -4.84 3.82
N THR A 230 15.84 -4.96 3.14
CA THR A 230 14.83 -6.00 3.42
C THR A 230 15.18 -7.39 2.88
N GLY A 231 16.36 -7.58 2.28
CA GLY A 231 16.75 -8.87 1.68
C GLY A 231 15.88 -9.28 0.49
N ALA A 232 15.10 -8.34 -0.06
CA ALA A 232 14.25 -8.57 -1.21
C ALA A 232 15.12 -8.77 -2.47
N SER A 233 14.87 -9.86 -3.20
CA SER A 233 15.65 -10.26 -4.37
C SER A 233 14.73 -10.64 -5.53
N PHE A 234 15.30 -10.65 -6.75
CA PHE A 234 14.56 -11.08 -7.94
C PHE A 234 14.13 -12.55 -7.85
N GLU A 235 14.97 -13.41 -7.26
CA GLU A 235 14.65 -14.83 -7.03
C GLU A 235 13.48 -14.98 -6.04
N LYS A 236 13.47 -14.20 -4.95
CA LYS A 236 12.34 -14.15 -4.01
C LYS A 236 11.07 -13.66 -4.71
N ALA A 237 11.18 -12.67 -5.61
CA ALA A 237 10.04 -12.20 -6.40
C ALA A 237 9.50 -13.26 -7.38
N GLN A 238 10.38 -14.06 -8.01
CA GLN A 238 9.97 -15.16 -8.89
C GLN A 238 9.29 -16.29 -8.10
N GLN A 239 9.79 -16.60 -6.91
CA GLN A 239 9.16 -17.56 -6.00
C GLN A 239 7.80 -17.05 -5.52
N GLU A 240 7.69 -15.80 -5.07
CA GLU A 240 6.41 -15.18 -4.68
C GLU A 240 5.39 -15.17 -5.83
N PHE A 241 5.83 -14.88 -7.06
CA PHE A 241 4.97 -14.92 -8.24
C PHE A 241 4.53 -16.35 -8.58
N ALA A 242 5.45 -17.31 -8.58
CA ALA A 242 5.14 -18.72 -8.86
C ALA A 242 4.19 -19.31 -7.81
N THR A 243 4.44 -19.06 -6.53
CA THR A 243 3.55 -19.47 -5.44
C THR A 243 2.22 -18.72 -5.49
N GLY A 244 2.21 -17.44 -5.85
CA GLY A 244 1.00 -16.63 -6.04
C GLY A 244 0.10 -17.16 -7.17
N VAL A 245 0.70 -17.53 -8.31
CA VAL A 245 -0.01 -18.15 -9.44
C VAL A 245 -0.49 -19.57 -9.08
N MET A 246 0.34 -20.37 -8.38
CA MET A 246 -0.04 -21.74 -7.97
C MET A 246 -1.08 -21.78 -6.84
N SER A 247 -1.12 -20.79 -5.95
CA SER A 247 -2.10 -20.72 -4.84
C SER A 247 -3.46 -20.15 -5.26
N ASN A 248 -3.55 -19.60 -6.47
CA ASN A 248 -4.80 -19.04 -6.99
C ASN A 248 -5.79 -20.17 -7.30
N LYS A 249 -6.91 -20.23 -6.55
CA LYS A 249 -7.96 -21.25 -6.74
C LYS A 249 -8.44 -21.33 -8.19
N THR A 250 -8.51 -20.23 -8.92
CA THR A 250 -8.91 -20.23 -10.34
C THR A 250 -7.87 -20.92 -11.23
N VAL A 251 -6.59 -20.71 -10.95
CA VAL A 251 -5.48 -21.37 -11.67
C VAL A 251 -5.40 -22.84 -11.27
N GLN A 252 -5.60 -23.17 -9.99
CA GLN A 252 -5.69 -24.56 -9.53
C GLN A 252 -6.86 -25.29 -10.18
N THR A 253 -8.05 -24.67 -10.25
CA THR A 253 -9.22 -25.25 -10.91
C THR A 253 -9.00 -25.37 -12.41
N ALA A 254 -8.40 -24.38 -13.07
CA ALA A 254 -8.07 -24.46 -14.50
C ALA A 254 -7.03 -25.55 -14.80
N ALA A 255 -5.98 -25.66 -13.98
CA ALA A 255 -4.96 -26.70 -14.10
C ALA A 255 -5.51 -28.09 -13.78
N ALA A 256 -6.34 -28.24 -12.75
CA ALA A 256 -7.02 -29.48 -12.41
C ALA A 256 -7.97 -29.93 -13.53
N ASN A 257 -8.72 -28.99 -14.12
CA ASN A 257 -9.59 -29.26 -15.25
C ASN A 257 -8.78 -29.70 -16.47
N ALA A 258 -7.71 -28.98 -16.83
CA ALA A 258 -6.85 -29.35 -17.95
C ALA A 258 -6.16 -30.71 -17.75
N ALA A 259 -5.67 -31.01 -16.54
CA ALA A 259 -5.08 -32.30 -16.19
C ALA A 259 -6.11 -33.44 -16.28
N SER A 260 -7.35 -33.20 -15.82
CA SER A 260 -8.42 -34.18 -15.91
C SER A 260 -8.81 -34.48 -17.37
N THR A 261 -8.85 -33.45 -18.23
CA THR A 261 -9.11 -33.61 -19.66
C THR A 261 -7.99 -34.38 -20.34
N ALA A 262 -6.73 -34.05 -20.03
CA ALA A 262 -5.57 -34.75 -20.58
C ALA A 262 -5.55 -36.23 -20.14
N ALA A 263 -5.79 -36.52 -18.86
CA ALA A 263 -5.86 -37.89 -18.34
C ALA A 263 -6.99 -38.70 -18.99
N THR A 264 -8.16 -38.08 -19.19
CA THR A 264 -9.30 -38.71 -19.85
C THR A 264 -8.99 -39.03 -21.32
N SER A 265 -8.35 -38.10 -22.03
CA SER A 265 -7.93 -38.31 -23.41
C SER A 265 -6.83 -39.36 -23.57
N ALA A 266 -5.87 -39.42 -22.63
CA ALA A 266 -4.83 -40.44 -22.59
C ALA A 266 -5.40 -41.83 -22.29
N ALA A 267 -6.35 -41.93 -21.34
CA ALA A 267 -7.05 -43.18 -21.05
C ALA A 267 -7.87 -43.65 -22.27
N GLN A 268 -8.62 -42.77 -22.92
CA GLN A 268 -9.37 -43.10 -24.14
C GLN A 268 -8.46 -43.59 -25.27
N ASN A 269 -7.27 -43.01 -25.42
CA ASN A 269 -6.30 -43.45 -26.42
C ASN A 269 -5.66 -44.81 -26.05
N ALA A 270 -5.36 -45.05 -24.77
CA ALA A 270 -4.85 -46.34 -24.30
C ALA A 270 -5.88 -47.48 -24.48
N PHE A 271 -7.16 -47.21 -24.23
CA PHE A 271 -8.24 -48.19 -24.47
C PHE A 271 -8.48 -48.48 -25.96
N LYS A 272 -8.26 -47.50 -26.85
CA LYS A 272 -8.31 -47.73 -28.31
C LYS A 272 -7.10 -48.49 -28.86
N GLY A 273 -5.93 -48.35 -28.25
CA GLY A 273 -4.70 -49.05 -28.68
C GLY A 273 -4.70 -50.55 -28.39
N ASN A 274 -5.59 -51.05 -27.55
CA ASN A 274 -5.66 -52.45 -27.11
C ASN A 274 -6.73 -53.28 -27.83
N GLN A 275 -7.30 -52.77 -28.93
CA GLN A 275 -8.30 -53.44 -29.78
C GLN A 275 -7.78 -53.79 -31.20
N ILE A 276 -6.47 -53.92 -31.38
CA ILE A 276 -5.86 -54.40 -32.64
C ILE A 276 -5.32 -55.81 -32.43
#